data_AF-A0A0B7B706-F1
#
_entry.id   AF-A0A0B7B706-F1
#
_cell.length_a   1.000
_cell.length_b   1.000
_cell.length_c   1.000
_cell.angle_alpha   90.00
_cell.angle_beta   90.00
_cell.angle_gamma   90.00
#
_symmetry.space_group_name_H-M   'P 1'
#
loop_
_entity.id
_entity.type
_entity.pdbx_description
1 polymer ?
#
loop_
_entity_poly.entity_id
_entity_poly.type
_entity_poly.pdbx_seq_one_letter_code
_entity_poly.pdbx_strand_id
1 'polypeptide(L)'
;MARSGLLILTQPLSHLRALIPQVVEQAAATVNDTLYVCLQPALQNQPVTQESLLQPVACTNEVQSFIKDFYNSGLKVCQTLDIRVLLSHICPNVSTFSPVPYRLKKEMSFILSDSVFLKDVWNLEKLSLLHTLTALFENVKQDVKFGFINVDSGQKFSTILAAPVEILKTYPNVILGGTFDYIHAGHKLLLSESCLICDKKLTVGITDGERNKKKVLWELMEPYANREEQVVRFIEEIKPSIILEPVKIFDAFGPTITDPNLDCIVVSEETKIGGKMVNEERFKLGFNQLELVTVDLIDDVYHADDEEFKVSSSSIRKRLLGTLLRPLPNRPSVPITPYRIAVTGGIASGKSNVCSELEKFGAKIVNCDLLGHRAYMRGTSAYHAILKEFGESLLDDN
;
A
#
# COMPACT_ATOMS: atom_id res chain seq x y z
N MET A 1 22.80 -0.05 -3.04
CA MET A 1 21.68 0.64 -2.41
C MET A 1 21.39 -0.03 -1.07
N ALA A 2 21.04 0.75 -0.06
CA ALA A 2 20.49 0.26 1.20
C ALA A 2 19.08 -0.28 0.96
N ARG A 3 18.68 -1.32 1.71
CA ARG A 3 17.28 -1.78 1.68
C ARG A 3 16.37 -0.74 2.32
N SER A 4 16.70 -0.32 3.53
CA SER A 4 15.87 0.62 4.29
C SER A 4 16.69 1.78 4.84
N GLY A 5 16.04 2.95 4.92
CA GLY A 5 16.64 4.15 5.45
C GLY A 5 15.66 5.11 6.10
N LEU A 6 16.20 6.02 6.89
CA LEU A 6 15.48 7.09 7.58
C LEU A 6 15.80 8.42 6.92
N LEU A 7 14.78 9.12 6.42
CA LEU A 7 14.87 10.47 5.90
C LEU A 7 14.38 11.46 6.97
N ILE A 8 15.26 12.32 7.45
CA ILE A 8 14.95 13.38 8.42
C ILE A 8 14.89 14.72 7.68
N LEU A 9 13.69 15.25 7.52
CA LEU A 9 13.43 16.54 6.87
C LEU A 9 13.32 17.64 7.92
N THR A 10 14.09 18.70 7.77
CA THR A 10 14.27 19.76 8.77
C THR A 10 13.97 21.14 8.23
N GLN A 11 13.90 21.32 6.91
CA GLN A 11 13.48 22.59 6.32
C GLN A 11 11.97 22.83 6.54
N PRO A 12 11.51 24.11 6.46
CA PRO A 12 10.08 24.42 6.51
C PRO A 12 9.27 23.64 5.46
N LEU A 13 8.09 23.15 5.84
CA LEU A 13 7.25 22.33 4.95
C LEU A 13 6.84 23.10 3.68
N SER A 14 6.56 24.39 3.80
CA SER A 14 6.28 25.29 2.68
C SER A 14 7.41 25.33 1.64
N HIS A 15 8.68 25.26 2.06
CA HIS A 15 9.85 25.18 1.18
C HIS A 15 9.98 23.78 0.57
N LEU A 16 9.87 22.74 1.39
CA LEU A 16 10.03 21.35 0.95
C LEU A 16 8.95 20.91 -0.03
N ARG A 17 7.74 21.47 0.05
CA ARG A 17 6.59 21.04 -0.75
C ARG A 17 6.87 21.03 -2.25
N ALA A 18 7.55 22.06 -2.76
CA ALA A 18 7.92 22.15 -4.18
C ALA A 18 9.05 21.19 -4.58
N LEU A 19 9.81 20.70 -3.60
CA LEU A 19 11.02 19.90 -3.78
C LEU A 19 10.81 18.40 -3.48
N ILE A 20 9.61 18.00 -3.05
CA ILE A 20 9.28 16.60 -2.76
C ILE A 20 9.73 15.65 -3.88
N PRO A 21 9.50 15.93 -5.18
CA PRO A 21 9.96 15.01 -6.24
C PRO A 21 11.48 14.79 -6.23
N GLN A 22 12.25 15.87 -6.05
CA GLN A 22 13.72 15.82 -5.99
C GLN A 22 14.20 15.11 -4.72
N VAL A 23 13.53 15.33 -3.59
CA VAL A 23 13.83 14.64 -2.32
C VAL A 23 13.61 13.13 -2.47
N VAL A 24 12.48 12.73 -3.06
CA VAL A 24 12.15 11.31 -3.30
C VAL A 24 13.15 10.70 -4.28
N GLU A 25 13.51 11.39 -5.36
CA GLU A 25 14.47 10.90 -6.36
C GLU A 25 15.85 10.63 -5.73
N GLN A 26 16.37 11.60 -4.97
CA GLN A 26 17.65 11.46 -4.26
C GLN A 26 17.61 10.34 -3.21
N ALA A 27 16.48 10.18 -2.51
CA ALA A 27 16.31 9.09 -1.56
C ALA A 27 16.25 7.72 -2.25
N ALA A 28 15.51 7.60 -3.36
CA ALA A 28 15.37 6.38 -4.15
C ALA A 28 16.68 5.94 -4.82
N ALA A 29 17.60 6.87 -5.11
CA ALA A 29 18.94 6.55 -5.59
C ALA A 29 19.79 5.79 -4.54
N THR A 30 19.38 5.84 -3.27
CA THR A 30 20.14 5.28 -2.15
C THR A 30 19.41 4.13 -1.46
N VAL A 31 18.09 4.22 -1.33
CA VAL A 31 17.20 3.29 -0.62
C VAL A 31 16.24 2.65 -1.62
N ASN A 32 16.07 1.33 -1.59
CA ASN A 32 15.29 0.62 -2.62
C ASN A 32 14.15 -0.30 -2.12
N ASP A 33 13.92 -0.42 -0.81
CA ASP A 33 12.82 -1.18 -0.23
C ASP A 33 11.91 -0.28 0.62
N THR A 34 12.40 0.29 1.73
CA THR A 34 11.56 1.09 2.65
C THR A 34 12.22 2.40 3.07
N LEU A 35 11.50 3.52 2.89
CA LEU A 35 11.92 4.84 3.32
C LEU A 35 11.01 5.36 4.44
N TYR A 36 11.56 5.44 5.65
CA TYR A 36 10.90 6.08 6.78
C TYR A 36 11.13 7.58 6.71
N VAL A 37 10.09 8.39 6.81
CA VAL A 37 10.18 9.86 6.68
C VAL A 37 9.79 10.51 7.99
N CYS A 38 10.73 11.23 8.61
CA CYS A 38 10.56 11.97 9.84
C CYS A 38 10.54 13.47 9.53
N LEU A 39 9.46 14.16 9.91
CA LEU A 39 9.31 15.60 9.70
C LEU A 39 9.70 16.35 10.98
N GLN A 40 10.88 16.96 11.01
CA GLN A 40 11.36 17.72 12.16
C GLN A 40 11.75 19.17 11.81
N PRO A 41 10.82 20.04 11.36
CA PRO A 41 11.16 21.42 10.98
C PRO A 41 11.83 22.24 12.08
N ALA A 42 11.53 21.95 13.35
CA ALA A 42 12.11 22.65 14.50
C ALA A 42 13.63 22.40 14.68
N LEU A 43 14.18 21.32 14.10
CA LEU A 43 15.58 20.93 14.27
C LEU A 43 16.55 21.81 13.47
N GLN A 44 16.07 22.65 12.55
CA GLN A 44 16.93 23.50 11.72
C GLN A 44 17.90 24.37 12.53
N ASN A 45 17.50 24.79 13.73
CA ASN A 45 18.22 25.77 14.55
C ASN A 45 18.57 25.26 15.96
N GLN A 46 18.56 23.95 16.20
CA GLN A 46 18.76 23.38 17.54
C GLN A 46 19.80 22.25 17.56
N PRO A 47 20.57 22.09 18.65
CA PRO A 47 21.49 20.96 18.82
C PRO A 47 20.70 19.64 18.87
N VAL A 48 21.29 18.56 18.38
CA VAL A 48 20.62 17.25 18.30
C VAL A 48 20.89 16.46 19.57
N THR A 49 19.85 16.27 20.38
CA THR A 49 19.81 15.50 21.62
C THR A 49 18.58 14.59 21.59
N GLN A 50 18.47 13.67 22.56
CA GLN A 50 17.25 12.86 22.73
C GLN A 50 16.00 13.71 22.99
N GLU A 51 16.17 14.91 23.57
CA GLU A 51 15.07 15.83 23.88
C GLU A 51 14.71 16.73 22.68
N SER A 52 15.64 16.96 21.75
CA SER A 52 15.39 17.81 20.57
C SER A 52 15.00 17.04 19.32
N LEU A 53 15.46 15.79 19.17
CA LEU A 53 15.02 14.90 18.11
C LEU A 53 13.65 14.31 18.50
N LEU A 54 12.67 14.38 17.59
CA LEU A 54 11.25 14.09 17.85
C LEU A 54 10.54 15.09 18.79
N GLN A 55 10.95 16.37 18.79
CA GLN A 55 10.11 17.41 19.37
C GLN A 55 8.71 17.42 18.72
N PRO A 56 7.66 17.75 19.48
CA PRO A 56 6.29 17.73 18.99
C PRO A 56 6.11 18.72 17.84
N VAL A 57 5.52 18.21 16.76
CA VAL A 57 5.09 19.00 15.60
C VAL A 57 3.58 19.19 15.71
N ALA A 58 3.13 20.44 15.59
CA ALA A 58 1.70 20.74 15.63
C ALA A 58 0.97 20.03 14.49
N CYS A 59 -0.15 19.37 14.82
CA CYS A 59 -1.02 18.73 13.83
C CYS A 59 -1.85 19.78 13.08
N THR A 60 -1.44 20.15 11.87
CA THR A 60 -2.03 21.25 11.09
C THR A 60 -2.47 20.80 9.70
N ASN A 61 -3.31 21.60 9.04
CA ASN A 61 -3.70 21.38 7.65
C ASN A 61 -2.49 21.39 6.69
N GLU A 62 -1.43 22.14 7.01
CA GLU A 62 -0.18 22.14 6.21
C GLU A 62 0.53 20.78 6.31
N VAL A 63 0.66 20.22 7.51
CA VAL A 63 1.26 18.89 7.73
C VAL A 63 0.46 17.81 7.00
N GLN A 64 -0.87 17.85 7.15
CA GLN A 64 -1.78 16.93 6.46
C GLN A 64 -1.58 16.99 4.95
N SER A 65 -1.64 18.20 4.38
CA SER A 65 -1.46 18.39 2.94
C SER A 65 -0.06 17.99 2.46
N PHE A 66 0.98 18.20 3.28
CA PHE A 66 2.34 17.79 2.95
C PHE A 66 2.47 16.26 2.87
N ILE A 67 1.89 15.54 3.82
CA ILE A 67 1.87 14.06 3.84
C ILE A 67 1.21 13.52 2.57
N LYS A 68 0.06 14.09 2.20
CA LYS A 68 -0.65 13.75 0.95
C LYS A 68 0.23 13.95 -0.28
N ASP A 69 0.87 15.12 -0.40
CA ASP A 69 1.74 15.43 -1.53
C ASP A 69 2.96 14.52 -1.58
N PHE A 70 3.48 14.13 -0.41
CA PHE A 70 4.62 13.21 -0.30
C PHE A 70 4.28 11.80 -0.81
N TYR A 71 3.13 11.25 -0.43
CA TYR A 71 2.67 9.96 -0.97
C TYR A 71 2.40 10.02 -2.48
N ASN A 72 1.77 11.10 -2.95
CA ASN A 72 1.47 11.30 -4.37
C ASN A 72 2.76 11.41 -5.22
N SER A 73 3.70 12.27 -4.80
CA SER A 73 4.98 12.42 -5.47
C SER A 73 5.83 11.15 -5.38
N GLY A 74 5.77 10.45 -4.24
CA GLY A 74 6.42 9.16 -4.03
C GLY A 74 6.12 8.16 -5.14
N LEU A 75 4.84 7.97 -5.40
CA LEU A 75 4.36 7.08 -6.45
C LEU A 75 4.79 7.52 -7.86
N LYS A 76 4.75 8.83 -8.14
CA LYS A 76 5.12 9.40 -9.45
C LYS A 76 6.60 9.23 -9.77
N VAL A 77 7.47 9.29 -8.76
CA VAL A 77 8.93 9.24 -8.94
C VAL A 77 9.45 7.81 -8.80
N CYS A 78 8.98 7.04 -7.83
CA CYS A 78 9.48 5.69 -7.56
C CYS A 78 8.39 4.77 -6.99
N GLN A 79 7.75 3.97 -7.86
CA GLN A 79 6.67 3.05 -7.46
C GLN A 79 7.12 1.91 -6.53
N THR A 80 8.39 1.54 -6.57
CA THR A 80 8.91 0.40 -5.79
C THR A 80 9.26 0.77 -4.35
N LEU A 81 9.38 2.06 -4.04
CA LEU A 81 9.81 2.51 -2.71
C LEU A 81 8.62 2.54 -1.74
N ASP A 82 8.70 1.75 -0.67
CA ASP A 82 7.73 1.78 0.42
C ASP A 82 7.98 2.98 1.33
N ILE A 83 7.27 4.08 1.07
CA ILE A 83 7.33 5.30 1.89
C ILE A 83 6.41 5.18 3.10
N ARG A 84 6.93 5.51 4.28
CA ARG A 84 6.20 5.53 5.55
C ARG A 84 6.50 6.82 6.31
N VAL A 85 5.53 7.74 6.40
CA VAL A 85 5.70 8.98 7.17
C VAL A 85 5.43 8.69 8.64
N LEU A 86 6.36 9.10 9.51
CA LEU A 86 6.32 8.85 10.94
C LEU A 86 5.52 9.95 11.67
N LEU A 87 4.52 9.57 12.45
CA LEU A 87 3.45 10.44 12.96
C LEU A 87 3.35 10.52 14.49
N SER A 88 4.17 9.79 15.27
CA SER A 88 4.06 9.79 16.75
C SER A 88 4.26 11.16 17.38
N HIS A 89 5.21 11.93 16.83
CA HIS A 89 5.54 13.29 17.26
C HIS A 89 4.62 14.38 16.68
N ILE A 90 3.71 14.01 15.77
CA ILE A 90 2.73 14.94 15.21
C ILE A 90 1.48 14.85 16.09
N CYS A 91 1.18 15.93 16.82
CA CYS A 91 0.13 15.93 17.82
C CYS A 91 -0.60 17.28 17.91
N PRO A 92 -1.89 17.26 18.31
CA PRO A 92 -2.68 18.49 18.45
C PRO A 92 -2.26 19.29 19.70
N ASN A 93 -1.84 18.60 20.78
CA ASN A 93 -1.44 19.24 22.03
C ASN A 93 0.04 18.97 22.37
N VAL A 94 0.87 19.95 22.04
CA VAL A 94 2.32 19.95 22.29
C VAL A 94 2.64 19.87 23.80
N SER A 95 1.77 20.39 24.67
CA SER A 95 2.05 20.46 26.12
C SER A 95 2.00 19.11 26.86
N THR A 96 1.29 18.13 26.30
CA THR A 96 1.12 16.79 26.88
C THR A 96 1.94 15.72 26.14
N PHE A 97 2.79 16.14 25.21
CA PHE A 97 3.56 15.22 24.38
C PHE A 97 4.65 14.53 25.19
N SER A 98 4.75 13.20 25.02
CA SER A 98 5.89 12.42 25.44
C SER A 98 6.42 11.65 24.22
N PRO A 99 7.73 11.69 23.95
CA PRO A 99 8.31 10.95 22.84
C PRO A 99 8.12 9.45 23.08
N VAL A 100 7.55 8.79 22.07
CA VAL A 100 7.44 7.33 22.03
C VAL A 100 8.42 6.85 20.95
N PRO A 101 9.43 6.03 21.32
CA PRO A 101 10.35 5.46 20.34
C PRO A 101 9.62 4.67 19.24
N TYR A 102 10.13 4.76 18.01
CA TYR A 102 9.56 4.04 16.87
C TYR A 102 10.05 2.60 16.82
N ARG A 103 9.11 1.67 16.74
CA ARG A 103 9.37 0.23 16.61
C ARG A 103 9.48 -0.21 15.16
N LEU A 104 10.47 0.32 14.45
CA LEU A 104 10.66 0.09 13.01
C LEU A 104 11.10 -1.34 12.76
N LYS A 105 10.37 -2.13 11.94
CA LYS A 105 10.70 -3.56 11.77
C LYS A 105 11.85 -3.83 10.80
N LYS A 106 12.18 -2.88 9.93
CA LYS A 106 13.25 -3.03 8.94
C LYS A 106 14.55 -2.46 9.50
N GLU A 107 15.64 -3.21 9.34
CA GLU A 107 16.97 -2.70 9.71
C GLU A 107 17.35 -1.48 8.87
N MET A 108 17.64 -0.38 9.54
CA MET A 108 18.04 0.87 8.89
C MET A 108 19.55 0.91 8.72
N SER A 109 19.96 0.93 7.46
CA SER A 109 21.38 0.96 7.05
C SER A 109 21.79 2.31 6.45
N PHE A 110 20.84 3.24 6.33
CA PHE A 110 21.10 4.55 5.78
C PHE A 110 20.25 5.64 6.45
N ILE A 111 20.83 6.80 6.67
CA ILE A 111 20.17 8.02 7.14
C ILE A 111 20.35 9.08 6.07
N LEU A 112 19.27 9.78 5.75
CA LEU A 112 19.24 10.89 4.81
C LEU A 112 18.74 12.12 5.54
N SER A 113 19.31 13.29 5.26
CA SER A 113 18.77 14.55 5.77
C SER A 113 19.07 15.72 4.85
N ASP A 114 18.15 16.69 4.84
CA ASP A 114 18.30 18.00 4.21
C ASP A 114 19.05 19.02 5.09
N SER A 115 19.44 18.62 6.31
CA SER A 115 20.11 19.49 7.27
C SER A 115 21.63 19.45 7.11
N VAL A 116 22.22 20.61 6.78
CA VAL A 116 23.67 20.79 6.81
C VAL A 116 24.19 20.61 8.24
N PHE A 117 23.43 21.07 9.24
CA PHE A 117 23.77 20.88 10.64
C PHE A 117 23.86 19.40 11.03
N LEU A 118 22.87 18.56 10.66
CA LEU A 118 22.96 17.11 10.92
C LEU A 118 24.13 16.45 10.19
N LYS A 119 24.46 16.93 8.99
CA LYS A 119 25.65 16.45 8.26
C LYS A 119 26.94 16.77 9.02
N ASP A 120 27.05 17.98 9.58
CA ASP A 120 28.23 18.39 10.35
C ASP A 120 28.32 17.63 11.67
N VAL A 121 27.21 17.49 12.41
CA VAL A 121 27.12 16.67 13.62
C VAL A 121 27.46 15.21 13.32
N TRP A 122 27.02 14.66 12.19
CA TRP A 122 27.39 13.31 11.77
C TRP A 122 28.90 13.14 11.56
N ASN A 123 29.58 14.16 11.03
CA ASN A 123 31.01 14.10 10.77
C ASN A 123 31.86 14.31 12.03
N LEU A 124 31.40 15.18 12.94
CA LEU A 124 32.16 15.57 14.14
C LEU A 124 31.83 14.70 15.36
N GLU A 125 30.55 14.33 15.54
CA GLU A 125 30.01 13.72 16.75
C GLU A 125 29.16 12.45 16.46
N LYS A 126 29.57 11.66 15.45
CA LYS A 126 28.84 10.47 14.97
C LYS A 126 28.30 9.58 16.07
N LEU A 127 29.11 9.26 17.09
CA LEU A 127 28.73 8.32 18.14
C LEU A 127 27.58 8.84 19.02
N SER A 128 27.57 10.14 19.33
CA SER A 128 26.51 10.79 20.11
C SER A 128 25.19 10.82 19.33
N LEU A 129 25.26 11.18 18.05
CA LEU A 129 24.10 11.17 17.15
C LEU A 129 23.55 9.75 16.97
N LEU A 130 24.43 8.76 16.77
CA LEU A 130 24.02 7.36 16.63
C LEU A 130 23.33 6.85 17.91
N HIS A 131 23.86 7.19 19.08
CA HIS A 131 23.24 6.84 20.36
C HIS A 131 21.84 7.47 20.52
N THR A 132 21.68 8.71 20.09
CA THR A 132 20.36 9.40 20.08
C THR A 132 19.38 8.71 19.13
N LEU A 133 19.84 8.38 17.92
CA LEU A 133 19.02 7.71 16.91
C LEU A 133 18.60 6.29 17.34
N THR A 134 19.52 5.50 17.90
CA THR A 134 19.22 4.14 18.37
C THR A 134 18.28 4.13 19.59
N ALA A 135 18.24 5.21 20.37
CA ALA A 135 17.29 5.36 21.47
C ALA A 135 15.87 5.68 20.98
N LEU A 136 15.73 6.40 19.87
CA LEU A 136 14.45 6.88 19.35
C LEU A 136 13.87 6.02 18.22
N PHE A 137 14.72 5.27 17.51
CA PHE A 137 14.32 4.40 16.41
C PHE A 137 14.94 3.02 16.60
N GLU A 138 14.10 2.00 16.71
CA GLU A 138 14.57 0.61 16.75
C GLU A 138 15.23 0.20 15.43
N ASN A 139 16.12 -0.79 15.49
CA ASN A 139 16.80 -1.40 14.35
C ASN A 139 17.69 -0.46 13.50
N VAL A 140 18.23 0.62 14.08
CA VAL A 140 19.35 1.38 13.50
C VAL A 140 20.63 0.54 13.55
N LYS A 141 21.28 0.30 12.40
CA LYS A 141 22.56 -0.44 12.37
C LYS A 141 23.73 0.37 12.94
N GLN A 142 24.71 -0.31 13.51
CA GLN A 142 25.95 0.32 13.97
C GLN A 142 26.79 0.89 12.81
N ASP A 143 26.79 0.23 11.66
CA ASP A 143 27.50 0.64 10.44
C ASP A 143 26.64 1.52 9.51
N VAL A 144 25.56 2.12 10.04
CA VAL A 144 24.66 2.99 9.28
C VAL A 144 25.44 4.13 8.62
N LYS A 145 25.08 4.40 7.37
CA LYS A 145 25.66 5.46 6.54
C LYS A 145 24.79 6.70 6.56
N PHE A 146 25.36 7.84 6.21
CA PHE A 146 24.65 9.12 6.13
C PHE A 146 24.78 9.69 4.72
N GLY A 147 23.70 10.32 4.23
CA GLY A 147 23.67 11.07 2.99
C GLY A 147 22.93 12.39 3.17
N PHE A 148 23.40 13.40 2.45
CA PHE A 148 22.79 14.71 2.43
C PHE A 148 21.84 14.82 1.22
N ILE A 149 20.63 15.30 1.45
CA ILE A 149 19.66 15.62 0.39
C ILE A 149 19.81 17.10 0.07
N ASN A 150 20.12 17.43 -1.18
CA ASN A 150 20.15 18.82 -1.60
C ASN A 150 18.73 19.31 -1.87
N VAL A 151 18.30 20.35 -1.14
CA VAL A 151 17.00 21.02 -1.27
C VAL A 151 17.15 22.50 -1.64
N ASP A 152 18.21 22.84 -2.36
CA ASP A 152 18.40 24.19 -2.88
C ASP A 152 17.50 24.44 -4.09
N SER A 153 16.57 25.37 -3.95
CA SER A 153 15.62 25.72 -5.01
C SER A 153 16.20 26.71 -6.03
N GLY A 154 17.36 27.32 -5.75
CA GLY A 154 17.91 28.45 -6.52
C GLY A 154 17.02 29.71 -6.54
N GLN A 155 15.83 29.65 -5.94
CA GLN A 155 14.88 30.74 -5.82
C GLN A 155 14.99 31.36 -4.43
N LYS A 156 15.21 32.67 -4.37
CA LYS A 156 15.05 33.43 -3.13
C LYS A 156 13.56 33.44 -2.78
N PHE A 157 13.14 32.57 -1.88
CA PHE A 157 11.79 32.65 -1.31
C PHE A 157 11.65 33.99 -0.59
N SER A 158 10.72 34.82 -1.08
CA SER A 158 10.25 35.95 -0.31
C SER A 158 9.57 35.41 0.95
N THR A 159 9.76 36.09 2.07
CA THR A 159 9.08 35.81 3.33
C THR A 159 7.58 36.03 3.12
N ILE A 160 6.88 35.02 2.59
CA ILE A 160 5.42 35.04 2.53
C ILE A 160 4.97 35.04 3.99
N LEU A 161 4.20 36.05 4.37
CA LEU A 161 3.55 36.11 5.69
C LEU A 161 2.90 34.74 5.93
N ALA A 162 3.36 34.03 6.95
CA ALA A 162 2.87 32.71 7.28
C ALA A 162 1.34 32.80 7.41
N ALA A 163 0.62 32.05 6.58
CA ALA A 163 -0.82 31.91 6.72
C ALA A 163 -1.11 31.45 8.16
N PRO A 164 -2.25 31.86 8.76
CA PRO A 164 -2.60 31.42 10.09
C PRO A 164 -2.57 29.89 10.16
N VAL A 165 -1.84 29.37 11.14
CA VAL A 165 -1.67 27.93 11.35
C VAL A 165 -3.01 27.36 11.79
N GLU A 166 -3.70 26.68 10.87
CA GLU A 166 -4.97 26.03 11.16
C GLU A 166 -4.70 24.63 11.73
N ILE A 167 -5.02 24.46 13.02
CA ILE A 167 -4.88 23.20 13.74
C ILE A 167 -5.97 22.24 13.24
N LEU A 168 -5.56 21.02 12.90
CA LEU A 168 -6.46 19.98 12.45
C LEU A 168 -7.30 19.47 13.63
N LYS A 169 -8.60 19.32 13.43
CA LYS A 169 -9.49 18.73 14.44
C LYS A 169 -9.17 17.24 14.60
N THR A 170 -8.99 16.80 15.83
CA THR A 170 -8.71 15.41 16.19
C THR A 170 -9.84 14.80 17.02
N TYR A 171 -9.83 13.46 17.11
CA TYR A 171 -10.87 12.67 17.74
C TYR A 171 -10.27 11.55 18.60
N PRO A 172 -10.84 11.27 19.80
CA PRO A 172 -10.37 10.18 20.64
C PRO A 172 -10.47 8.79 19.99
N ASN A 173 -11.64 8.46 19.42
CA ASN A 173 -11.91 7.15 18.83
C ASN A 173 -12.27 7.30 17.34
N VAL A 174 -11.36 6.84 16.48
CA VAL A 174 -11.50 6.91 15.02
C VAL A 174 -11.67 5.50 14.47
N ILE A 175 -12.53 5.36 13.46
CA ILE A 175 -12.72 4.11 12.75
C ILE A 175 -12.56 4.29 11.24
N LEU A 176 -12.01 3.29 10.57
CA LEU A 176 -12.06 3.14 9.12
C LEU A 176 -12.30 1.68 8.74
N GLY A 177 -12.76 1.47 7.51
CA GLY A 177 -13.01 0.14 6.97
C GLY A 177 -12.48 0.01 5.55
N GLY A 178 -11.94 -1.16 5.21
CA GLY A 178 -11.37 -1.40 3.89
C GLY A 178 -11.02 -2.87 3.65
N THR A 179 -10.65 -3.17 2.41
CA THR A 179 -10.14 -4.50 2.07
C THR A 179 -8.66 -4.62 2.38
N PHE A 180 -7.89 -3.53 2.24
CA PHE A 180 -6.44 -3.51 2.48
C PHE A 180 -5.68 -4.63 1.76
N ASP A 181 -6.14 -4.96 0.55
CA ASP A 181 -5.54 -5.96 -0.32
C ASP A 181 -4.36 -5.33 -1.06
N TYR A 182 -3.18 -5.93 -1.00
CA TYR A 182 -1.92 -5.38 -1.49
C TYR A 182 -1.73 -3.91 -1.08
N ILE A 183 -1.34 -3.67 0.18
CA ILE A 183 -1.22 -2.30 0.71
C ILE A 183 -0.36 -1.43 -0.22
N HIS A 184 -0.99 -0.36 -0.71
CA HIS A 184 -0.43 0.56 -1.70
C HIS A 184 -0.54 2.01 -1.21
N ALA A 185 -0.02 2.97 -1.98
CA ALA A 185 0.02 4.40 -1.59
C ALA A 185 -1.34 4.94 -1.14
N GLY A 186 -2.43 4.62 -1.85
CA GLY A 186 -3.79 4.99 -1.44
C GLY A 186 -4.20 4.47 -0.04
N HIS A 187 -3.92 3.19 0.28
CA HIS A 187 -4.17 2.65 1.62
C HIS A 187 -3.29 3.34 2.68
N LYS A 188 -2.00 3.57 2.36
CA LYS A 188 -1.06 4.22 3.27
C LYS A 188 -1.49 5.65 3.58
N LEU A 189 -1.96 6.41 2.59
CA LEU A 189 -2.52 7.73 2.82
C LEU A 189 -3.75 7.66 3.73
N LEU A 190 -4.72 6.79 3.43
CA LEU A 190 -5.94 6.63 4.25
C LEU A 190 -5.61 6.26 5.72
N LEU A 191 -4.68 5.33 5.92
CA LEU A 191 -4.24 4.90 7.25
C LEU A 191 -3.47 6.01 7.98
N SER A 192 -2.58 6.73 7.28
CA SER A 192 -1.81 7.85 7.84
C SER A 192 -2.71 9.02 8.23
N GLU A 193 -3.69 9.38 7.39
CA GLU A 193 -4.71 10.39 7.71
C GLU A 193 -5.53 10.00 8.94
N SER A 194 -5.95 8.72 9.00
CA SER A 194 -6.68 8.21 10.17
C SER A 194 -5.84 8.25 11.45
N CYS A 195 -4.53 7.95 11.36
CA CYS A 195 -3.60 8.08 12.47
C CYS A 195 -3.35 9.55 12.87
N LEU A 196 -3.36 10.46 11.90
CA LEU A 196 -3.11 11.89 12.12
C LEU A 196 -4.24 12.52 12.96
N ILE A 197 -5.50 12.19 12.65
CA ILE A 197 -6.67 12.74 13.34
C ILE A 197 -7.09 11.96 14.59
N CYS A 198 -6.41 10.86 14.93
CA CYS A 198 -6.81 10.01 16.05
C CYS A 198 -5.89 10.18 17.26
N ASP A 199 -6.50 10.48 18.41
CA ASP A 199 -5.77 10.78 19.65
C ASP A 199 -5.54 9.55 20.53
N LYS A 200 -6.46 8.56 20.52
CA LYS A 200 -6.41 7.44 21.46
C LYS A 200 -6.55 6.07 20.80
N LYS A 201 -7.70 5.76 20.21
CA LYS A 201 -8.02 4.42 19.69
C LYS A 201 -8.39 4.46 18.21
N LEU A 202 -7.64 3.73 17.39
CA LEU A 202 -7.93 3.55 15.98
C LEU A 202 -8.48 2.14 15.74
N THR A 203 -9.75 2.05 15.31
CA THR A 203 -10.37 0.78 14.93
C THR A 203 -10.29 0.60 13.41
N VAL A 204 -9.75 -0.53 12.95
CA VAL A 204 -9.60 -0.81 11.52
C VAL A 204 -10.39 -2.04 11.12
N GLY A 205 -11.50 -1.85 10.42
CA GLY A 205 -12.32 -2.91 9.87
C GLY A 205 -11.71 -3.49 8.59
N ILE A 206 -11.31 -4.76 8.62
CA ILE A 206 -10.71 -5.48 7.49
C ILE A 206 -11.70 -6.49 6.93
N THR A 207 -12.12 -6.33 5.67
CA THR A 207 -13.17 -7.17 5.10
C THR A 207 -12.70 -8.61 4.87
N ASP A 208 -13.60 -9.56 5.10
CA ASP A 208 -13.42 -10.96 4.71
C ASP A 208 -14.74 -11.63 4.26
N GLY A 209 -14.63 -12.86 3.74
CA GLY A 209 -15.76 -13.70 3.37
C GLY A 209 -16.35 -13.40 1.99
N GLU A 210 -17.61 -13.79 1.78
CA GLU A 210 -18.29 -13.78 0.48
C GLU A 210 -18.32 -12.40 -0.20
N ARG A 211 -18.28 -11.32 0.59
CA ARG A 211 -18.26 -9.95 0.05
C ARG A 211 -17.03 -9.70 -0.84
N ASN A 212 -15.89 -10.30 -0.51
CA ASN A 212 -14.66 -10.14 -1.28
C ASN A 212 -14.73 -10.85 -2.65
N LYS A 213 -15.56 -11.90 -2.79
CA LYS A 213 -15.72 -12.63 -4.06
C LYS A 213 -16.37 -11.81 -5.19
N LYS A 214 -17.00 -10.68 -4.84
CA LYS A 214 -17.54 -9.73 -5.83
C LYS A 214 -16.45 -8.88 -6.50
N LYS A 215 -15.22 -8.90 -6.01
CA LYS A 215 -14.12 -8.10 -6.56
C LYS A 215 -13.52 -8.78 -7.78
N VAL A 216 -13.14 -7.97 -8.78
CA VAL A 216 -12.43 -8.42 -9.99
C VAL A 216 -11.17 -9.17 -9.58
N LEU A 217 -10.98 -10.43 -10.02
CA LEU A 217 -9.82 -11.27 -9.67
C LEU A 217 -9.67 -11.53 -8.16
N TRP A 218 -10.76 -11.77 -7.44
CA TRP A 218 -10.73 -12.02 -5.99
C TRP A 218 -9.85 -13.22 -5.60
N GLU A 219 -9.65 -14.17 -6.50
CA GLU A 219 -8.80 -15.35 -6.32
C GLU A 219 -7.33 -15.00 -6.12
N LEU A 220 -6.92 -13.82 -6.60
CA LEU A 220 -5.57 -13.27 -6.43
C LEU A 220 -5.45 -12.37 -5.20
N MET A 221 -6.51 -12.18 -4.41
CA MET A 221 -6.43 -11.37 -3.18
C MET A 221 -5.53 -12.03 -2.15
N GLU A 222 -4.90 -11.19 -1.33
CA GLU A 222 -4.13 -11.65 -0.19
C GLU A 222 -5.05 -12.30 0.87
N PRO A 223 -4.60 -13.41 1.50
CA PRO A 223 -5.30 -14.00 2.63
C PRO A 223 -5.56 -12.97 3.73
N TYR A 224 -6.67 -13.11 4.47
CA TYR A 224 -7.03 -12.19 5.55
C TYR A 224 -5.88 -11.93 6.53
N ALA A 225 -5.20 -13.00 6.98
CA ALA A 225 -4.10 -12.89 7.95
C ALA A 225 -2.97 -11.99 7.45
N ASN A 226 -2.62 -12.06 6.17
CA ASN A 226 -1.57 -11.23 5.58
C ASN A 226 -2.01 -9.76 5.53
N ARG A 227 -3.26 -9.49 5.15
CA ARG A 227 -3.80 -8.13 5.08
C ARG A 227 -3.87 -7.49 6.47
N GLU A 228 -4.32 -8.25 7.46
CA GLU A 228 -4.33 -7.83 8.87
C GLU A 228 -2.93 -7.53 9.39
N GLU A 229 -1.98 -8.45 9.19
CA GLU A 229 -0.58 -8.25 9.59
C GLU A 229 0.02 -7.00 8.95
N GLN A 230 -0.22 -6.77 7.66
CA GLN A 230 0.30 -5.59 6.95
C GLN A 230 -0.29 -4.27 7.48
N VAL A 231 -1.59 -4.24 7.77
CA VAL A 231 -2.26 -3.06 8.36
C VAL A 231 -1.69 -2.78 9.76
N VAL A 232 -1.65 -3.80 10.61
CA VAL A 232 -1.12 -3.69 11.99
C VAL A 232 0.30 -3.19 11.96
N ARG A 233 1.15 -3.85 11.16
CA ARG A 233 2.55 -3.47 11.01
C ARG A 233 2.72 -2.04 10.52
N PHE A 234 1.93 -1.61 9.53
CA PHE A 234 2.03 -0.25 9.02
C PHE A 234 1.74 0.79 10.10
N ILE A 235 0.62 0.63 10.82
CA ILE A 235 0.21 1.57 11.88
C ILE A 235 1.19 1.57 13.05
N GLU A 236 1.63 0.39 13.51
CA GLU A 236 2.62 0.27 14.60
C GLU A 236 3.95 0.94 14.27
N GLU A 237 4.35 0.95 12.99
CA GLU A 237 5.58 1.62 12.56
C GLU A 237 5.42 3.14 12.44
N ILE A 238 4.25 3.66 12.01
CA ILE A 238 4.05 5.10 11.80
C ILE A 238 3.56 5.85 13.04
N LYS A 239 2.77 5.23 13.92
CA LYS A 239 2.21 5.88 15.12
C LYS A 239 2.05 4.88 16.27
N PRO A 240 3.16 4.33 16.81
CA PRO A 240 3.14 3.40 17.96
C PRO A 240 2.47 3.94 19.24
N SER A 241 2.20 5.24 19.33
CA SER A 241 1.50 5.84 20.47
C SER A 241 -0.01 5.57 20.50
N ILE A 242 -0.60 5.07 19.41
CA ILE A 242 -2.04 4.83 19.29
C ILE A 242 -2.43 3.41 19.70
N ILE A 243 -3.62 3.26 20.29
CA ILE A 243 -4.20 1.93 20.55
C ILE A 243 -4.87 1.47 19.26
N LEU A 244 -4.30 0.46 18.60
CA LEU A 244 -4.86 -0.14 17.40
C LEU A 244 -5.79 -1.31 17.74
N GLU A 245 -6.98 -1.33 17.14
CA GLU A 245 -7.95 -2.42 17.21
C GLU A 245 -8.29 -2.91 15.79
N PRO A 246 -7.59 -3.95 15.28
CA PRO A 246 -7.97 -4.57 14.01
C PRO A 246 -9.22 -5.43 14.20
N VAL A 247 -10.22 -5.25 13.34
CA VAL A 247 -11.49 -5.98 13.43
C VAL A 247 -11.80 -6.63 12.09
N LYS A 248 -12.04 -7.95 12.13
CA LYS A 248 -12.55 -8.69 10.97
C LYS A 248 -14.01 -8.34 10.71
N ILE A 249 -14.34 -7.84 9.52
CA ILE A 249 -15.73 -7.46 9.15
C ILE A 249 -16.25 -8.25 7.96
N PHE A 250 -17.54 -8.59 7.99
CA PHE A 250 -18.20 -9.39 6.94
C PHE A 250 -19.32 -8.63 6.21
N ASP A 251 -19.67 -7.43 6.69
CA ASP A 251 -20.71 -6.57 6.15
C ASP A 251 -20.20 -5.13 5.92
N ALA A 252 -21.10 -4.21 5.58
CA ALA A 252 -20.77 -2.82 5.25
C ALA A 252 -20.62 -1.89 6.46
N PHE A 253 -21.11 -2.28 7.62
CA PHE A 253 -21.17 -1.47 8.83
C PHE A 253 -20.08 -1.88 9.83
N GLY A 254 -19.81 -3.18 9.96
CA GLY A 254 -18.86 -3.68 10.95
C GLY A 254 -19.22 -3.20 12.36
N PRO A 255 -18.24 -2.83 13.21
CA PRO A 255 -18.52 -2.42 14.58
C PRO A 255 -19.17 -1.03 14.67
N THR A 256 -19.33 -0.28 13.57
CA THR A 256 -19.89 1.07 13.60
C THR A 256 -21.35 1.12 14.06
N ILE A 257 -22.09 0.01 13.99
CA ILE A 257 -23.49 -0.07 14.44
C ILE A 257 -23.64 -0.85 15.76
N THR A 258 -22.52 -1.28 16.36
CA THR A 258 -22.50 -2.00 17.65
C THR A 258 -21.70 -1.27 18.71
N ASP A 259 -20.69 -0.47 18.34
CA ASP A 259 -19.89 0.35 19.26
C ASP A 259 -20.43 1.80 19.30
N PRO A 260 -21.03 2.23 20.42
CA PRO A 260 -21.46 3.61 20.59
C PRO A 260 -20.29 4.58 20.83
N ASN A 261 -19.11 4.10 21.25
CA ASN A 261 -17.95 4.90 21.65
C ASN A 261 -17.02 5.23 20.47
N LEU A 262 -17.62 5.67 19.36
CA LEU A 262 -16.92 6.08 18.15
C LEU A 262 -17.24 7.55 17.88
N ASP A 263 -16.22 8.32 17.52
CA ASP A 263 -16.33 9.78 17.35
C ASP A 263 -16.27 10.17 15.86
N CYS A 264 -15.44 9.47 15.08
CA CYS A 264 -15.16 9.81 13.69
C CYS A 264 -14.99 8.56 12.82
N ILE A 265 -15.54 8.60 11.60
CA ILE A 265 -15.29 7.63 10.54
C ILE A 265 -14.49 8.26 9.41
N VAL A 266 -13.40 7.59 9.03
CA VAL A 266 -12.56 7.99 7.90
C VAL A 266 -12.88 7.11 6.70
N VAL A 267 -13.17 7.75 5.58
CA VAL A 267 -13.51 7.11 4.31
C VAL A 267 -12.67 7.71 3.19
N SER A 268 -12.50 6.98 2.09
CA SER A 268 -12.00 7.58 0.85
C SER A 268 -13.15 8.28 0.11
N GLU A 269 -12.84 9.15 -0.85
CA GLU A 269 -13.87 9.74 -1.73
C GLU A 269 -14.73 8.66 -2.42
N GLU A 270 -14.18 7.47 -2.70
CA GLU A 270 -14.93 6.33 -3.25
C GLU A 270 -15.98 5.77 -2.26
N THR A 271 -15.68 5.76 -0.96
CA THR A 271 -16.54 5.13 0.07
C THR A 271 -17.34 6.14 0.91
N LYS A 272 -17.35 7.41 0.50
CA LYS A 272 -18.12 8.50 1.13
C LYS A 272 -19.60 8.20 1.31
N ILE A 273 -20.22 7.56 0.32
CA ILE A 273 -21.62 7.12 0.39
C ILE A 273 -21.80 6.07 1.50
N GLY A 274 -20.85 5.14 1.64
CA GLY A 274 -20.85 4.14 2.70
C GLY A 274 -20.79 4.77 4.09
N GLY A 275 -19.98 5.81 4.29
CA GLY A 275 -19.93 6.55 5.55
C GLY A 275 -21.25 7.26 5.88
N LYS A 276 -21.96 7.79 4.88
CA LYS A 276 -23.31 8.35 5.08
C LYS A 276 -24.31 7.27 5.50
N MET A 277 -24.28 6.11 4.84
CA MET A 277 -25.15 4.97 5.20
C MET A 277 -24.90 4.48 6.63
N VAL A 278 -23.64 4.48 7.09
CA VAL A 278 -23.30 4.18 8.50
C VAL A 278 -24.00 5.16 9.44
N ASN A 279 -23.95 6.46 9.17
CA ASN A 279 -24.59 7.47 10.02
C ASN A 279 -26.12 7.41 9.99
N GLU A 280 -26.73 7.05 8.87
CA GLU A 280 -28.16 6.78 8.78
C GLU A 280 -28.56 5.58 9.66
N GLU A 281 -27.78 4.50 9.63
CA GLU A 281 -28.06 3.31 10.44
C GLU A 281 -27.81 3.54 11.93
N ARG A 282 -26.74 4.26 12.28
CA ARG A 282 -26.48 4.69 13.66
C ARG A 282 -27.62 5.54 14.21
N PHE A 283 -28.17 6.46 13.42
CA PHE A 283 -29.31 7.27 13.82
C PHE A 283 -30.56 6.42 14.12
N LYS A 284 -30.86 5.43 13.28
CA LYS A 284 -31.98 4.49 13.52
C LYS A 284 -31.81 3.70 14.82
N LEU A 285 -30.58 3.36 15.18
CA LEU A 285 -30.23 2.62 16.39
C LEU A 285 -30.07 3.52 17.63
N GLY A 286 -30.26 4.84 17.49
CA GLY A 286 -30.15 5.79 18.60
C GLY A 286 -28.72 6.14 19.00
N PHE A 287 -27.73 5.87 18.15
CA PHE A 287 -26.34 6.25 18.35
C PHE A 287 -26.04 7.65 17.79
N ASN A 288 -25.05 8.32 18.38
CA ASN A 288 -24.51 9.57 17.85
C ASN A 288 -23.92 9.34 16.46
N GLN A 289 -24.18 10.26 15.54
CA GLN A 289 -23.54 10.24 14.22
C GLN A 289 -22.04 10.51 14.37
N LEU A 290 -21.25 9.82 13.54
CA LEU A 290 -19.81 9.99 13.46
C LEU A 290 -19.50 11.21 12.61
N GLU A 291 -18.45 11.96 12.98
CA GLU A 291 -17.85 12.89 12.03
C GLU A 291 -17.35 12.11 10.81
N LEU A 292 -17.70 12.57 9.60
CA LEU A 292 -17.28 11.95 8.35
C LEU A 292 -16.08 12.69 7.77
N VAL A 293 -14.88 12.15 7.94
CA VAL A 293 -13.66 12.67 7.31
C VAL A 293 -13.40 11.91 6.01
N THR A 294 -13.24 12.66 4.91
CA THR A 294 -12.99 12.07 3.59
C THR A 294 -11.56 12.31 3.15
N VAL A 295 -10.91 11.25 2.67
CA VAL A 295 -9.53 11.27 2.15
C VAL A 295 -9.56 11.12 0.64
N ASP A 296 -8.76 11.96 -0.03
CA ASP A 296 -8.64 11.95 -1.47
C ASP A 296 -7.98 10.68 -2.01
N LEU A 297 -8.27 10.39 -3.27
CA LEU A 297 -7.67 9.30 -4.00
C LEU A 297 -6.30 9.74 -4.57
N ILE A 298 -5.40 8.78 -4.75
CA ILE A 298 -4.11 8.99 -5.42
C ILE A 298 -4.21 8.45 -6.84
N ASP A 299 -3.90 9.29 -7.82
CA ASP A 299 -3.85 8.92 -9.23
C ASP A 299 -2.70 7.94 -9.48
N ASP A 300 -2.95 6.91 -10.28
CA ASP A 300 -1.91 6.03 -10.79
C ASP A 300 -1.43 6.56 -12.14
N VAL A 301 -0.24 7.16 -12.19
CA VAL A 301 0.30 7.75 -13.43
C VAL A 301 0.65 6.70 -14.49
N TYR A 302 0.76 5.42 -14.10
CA TYR A 302 1.19 4.33 -14.98
C TYR A 302 0.10 3.28 -15.19
N HIS A 303 -1.18 3.67 -15.05
CA HIS A 303 -2.30 2.79 -15.33
C HIS A 303 -2.35 2.40 -16.81
N ALA A 304 -2.70 1.14 -17.09
CA ALA A 304 -3.07 0.70 -18.43
C ALA A 304 -4.49 1.14 -18.79
N ASP A 305 -4.85 1.10 -20.08
CA ASP A 305 -6.18 1.54 -20.57
C ASP A 305 -7.36 0.81 -19.92
N ASP A 306 -7.17 -0.44 -19.49
CA ASP A 306 -8.20 -1.24 -18.83
C ASP A 306 -8.16 -1.15 -17.29
N GLU A 307 -7.23 -0.38 -16.71
CA GLU A 307 -7.05 -0.21 -15.27
C GLU A 307 -7.78 1.03 -14.72
N GLU A 308 -7.94 1.08 -13.39
CA GLU A 308 -8.48 2.28 -12.73
C GLU A 308 -7.49 3.45 -12.81
N PHE A 309 -7.99 4.68 -13.03
CA PHE A 309 -7.17 5.90 -13.01
C PHE A 309 -6.46 6.14 -11.67
N LYS A 310 -7.02 5.64 -10.57
CA LYS A 310 -6.43 5.70 -9.23
C LYS A 310 -5.63 4.45 -8.91
N VAL A 311 -4.71 4.55 -7.96
CA VAL A 311 -4.07 3.36 -7.38
C VAL A 311 -5.12 2.51 -6.68
N SER A 312 -5.22 1.25 -7.08
CA SER A 312 -6.22 0.31 -6.55
C SER A 312 -5.69 -1.12 -6.46
N SER A 313 -6.21 -1.89 -5.48
CA SER A 313 -5.97 -3.33 -5.40
C SER A 313 -6.47 -4.10 -6.64
N SER A 314 -7.48 -3.58 -7.33
CA SER A 314 -7.97 -4.17 -8.59
C SER A 314 -6.91 -4.12 -9.68
N SER A 315 -6.31 -2.94 -9.91
CA SER A 315 -5.22 -2.77 -10.87
C SER A 315 -4.01 -3.61 -10.48
N ILE A 316 -3.64 -3.68 -9.19
CA ILE A 316 -2.53 -4.54 -8.73
C ILE A 316 -2.79 -6.01 -9.08
N ARG A 317 -3.98 -6.54 -8.80
CA ARG A 317 -4.31 -7.94 -9.14
C ARG A 317 -4.31 -8.20 -10.64
N LYS A 318 -4.71 -7.22 -11.47
CA LYS A 318 -4.54 -7.32 -12.92
C LYS A 318 -3.07 -7.40 -13.33
N ARG A 319 -2.20 -6.58 -12.74
CA ARG A 319 -0.74 -6.61 -12.98
C ARG A 319 -0.07 -7.90 -12.52
N LEU A 320 -0.67 -8.63 -11.57
CA LEU A 320 -0.20 -9.96 -11.18
C LEU A 320 -0.49 -11.03 -12.24
N LEU A 321 -1.42 -10.80 -13.16
CA LEU A 321 -1.68 -11.74 -14.25
C LEU A 321 -0.42 -11.96 -15.08
N GLY A 322 -0.13 -13.22 -15.41
CA GLY A 322 1.12 -13.61 -16.08
C GLY A 322 2.30 -13.82 -15.13
N THR A 323 2.21 -13.42 -13.85
CA THR A 323 3.21 -13.78 -12.85
C THR A 323 3.08 -15.26 -12.50
N LEU A 324 4.20 -15.98 -12.54
CA LEU A 324 4.23 -17.38 -12.13
C LEU A 324 3.95 -17.49 -10.63
N LEU A 325 2.76 -17.99 -10.26
CA LEU A 325 2.40 -18.25 -8.86
C LEU A 325 3.30 -19.30 -8.20
N ARG A 326 3.91 -20.17 -9.00
CA ARG A 326 4.87 -21.17 -8.55
C ARG A 326 6.04 -21.21 -9.54
N PRO A 327 7.29 -21.34 -9.07
CA PRO A 327 8.43 -21.57 -9.95
C PRO A 327 8.18 -22.77 -10.86
N LEU A 328 8.64 -22.69 -12.11
CA LEU A 328 8.57 -23.82 -13.02
C LEU A 328 9.42 -24.97 -12.47
N PRO A 329 8.87 -26.18 -12.29
CA PRO A 329 9.66 -27.31 -11.85
C PRO A 329 10.70 -27.63 -12.93
N ASN A 330 11.97 -27.80 -12.52
CA ASN A 330 13.02 -28.21 -13.44
C ASN A 330 12.77 -29.66 -13.88
N ARG A 331 12.53 -29.87 -15.18
CA ARG A 331 12.22 -31.18 -15.77
C ARG A 331 13.23 -31.52 -16.86
N PRO A 332 14.46 -31.94 -16.50
CA PRO A 332 15.53 -32.21 -17.46
C PRO A 332 15.21 -33.36 -18.43
N SER A 333 14.26 -34.23 -18.08
CA SER A 333 13.79 -35.32 -18.94
C SER A 333 12.79 -34.90 -20.02
N VAL A 334 12.28 -33.66 -19.98
CA VAL A 334 11.34 -33.15 -20.99
C VAL A 334 12.16 -32.42 -22.06
N PRO A 335 12.06 -32.83 -23.35
CA PRO A 335 12.74 -32.14 -24.43
C PRO A 335 12.35 -30.66 -24.47
N ILE A 336 13.34 -29.77 -24.65
CA ILE A 336 13.12 -28.31 -24.75
C ILE A 336 12.32 -27.99 -26.02
N THR A 337 12.46 -28.81 -27.06
CA THR A 337 11.70 -28.70 -28.32
C THR A 337 11.26 -30.06 -28.86
N PRO A 338 10.07 -30.15 -29.50
CA PRO A 338 9.05 -29.10 -29.55
C PRO A 338 8.41 -28.90 -28.16
N TYR A 339 8.19 -27.64 -27.79
CA TYR A 339 7.51 -27.31 -26.54
C TYR A 339 6.00 -27.57 -26.70
N ARG A 340 5.43 -28.38 -25.82
CA ARG A 340 4.01 -28.77 -25.88
C ARG A 340 3.23 -28.03 -24.79
N ILE A 341 2.26 -27.22 -25.21
CA ILE A 341 1.38 -26.47 -24.33
C ILE A 341 -0.01 -27.10 -24.39
N ALA A 342 -0.51 -27.59 -23.26
CA ALA A 342 -1.87 -28.07 -23.15
C ALA A 342 -2.80 -26.93 -22.71
N VAL A 343 -3.65 -26.45 -23.63
CA VAL A 343 -4.68 -25.44 -23.33
C VAL A 343 -5.96 -26.16 -22.93
N THR A 344 -6.39 -26.01 -21.67
CA THR A 344 -7.56 -26.71 -21.11
C THR A 344 -8.54 -25.71 -20.49
N GLY A 345 -9.82 -26.08 -20.39
CA GLY A 345 -10.87 -25.20 -19.87
C GLY A 345 -12.26 -25.58 -20.40
N GLY A 346 -13.32 -25.10 -19.72
CA GLY A 346 -14.71 -25.36 -20.10
C GLY A 346 -15.15 -24.68 -21.41
N ILE A 347 -16.39 -24.90 -21.82
CA ILE A 347 -16.98 -24.18 -22.96
C ILE A 347 -16.94 -22.66 -22.70
N ALA A 348 -16.71 -21.87 -23.76
CA ALA A 348 -16.59 -20.41 -23.69
C ALA A 348 -15.50 -19.85 -22.76
N SER A 349 -14.56 -20.66 -22.28
CA SER A 349 -13.47 -20.20 -21.39
C SER A 349 -12.33 -19.44 -22.11
N GLY A 350 -12.51 -19.07 -23.37
CA GLY A 350 -11.50 -18.34 -24.16
C GLY A 350 -10.35 -19.17 -24.74
N LYS A 351 -10.40 -20.51 -24.68
CA LYS A 351 -9.33 -21.39 -25.23
C LYS A 351 -8.95 -21.05 -26.67
N SER A 352 -9.94 -20.83 -27.53
CA SER A 352 -9.71 -20.51 -28.95
C SER A 352 -8.95 -19.20 -29.13
N ASN A 353 -9.23 -18.19 -28.31
CA ASN A 353 -8.50 -16.93 -28.34
C ASN A 353 -7.05 -17.12 -27.88
N VAL A 354 -6.82 -17.87 -26.81
CA VAL A 354 -5.47 -18.20 -26.34
C VAL A 354 -4.68 -18.95 -27.41
N CYS A 355 -5.29 -19.96 -28.04
CA CYS A 355 -4.67 -20.69 -29.15
C CYS A 355 -4.34 -19.77 -30.33
N SER A 356 -5.26 -18.88 -30.72
CA SER A 356 -5.03 -17.90 -31.81
C SER A 356 -3.88 -16.94 -31.48
N GLU A 357 -3.74 -16.53 -30.22
CA GLU A 357 -2.61 -15.71 -29.80
C GLU A 357 -1.29 -16.48 -29.85
N LEU A 358 -1.28 -17.74 -29.38
CA LEU A 358 -0.10 -18.61 -29.47
C LEU A 358 0.32 -18.89 -30.92
N GLU A 359 -0.62 -18.99 -31.86
CA GLU A 359 -0.31 -19.10 -33.29
C GLU A 359 0.47 -17.90 -33.82
N LYS A 360 0.18 -16.68 -33.35
CA LYS A 360 0.94 -15.47 -33.72
C LYS A 360 2.40 -15.56 -33.27
N PHE A 361 2.69 -16.28 -32.18
CA PHE A 361 4.05 -16.60 -31.73
C PHE A 361 4.67 -17.81 -32.45
N GLY A 362 4.01 -18.35 -33.47
CA GLY A 362 4.52 -19.46 -34.28
C GLY A 362 4.15 -20.85 -33.76
N ALA A 363 3.30 -20.96 -32.73
CA ALA A 363 2.81 -22.26 -32.28
C ALA A 363 1.95 -22.93 -33.37
N LYS A 364 2.01 -24.25 -33.46
CA LYS A 364 1.08 -25.05 -34.27
C LYS A 364 0.00 -25.61 -33.35
N ILE A 365 -1.26 -25.35 -33.69
CA ILE A 365 -2.39 -25.78 -32.87
C ILE A 365 -2.84 -27.18 -33.27
N VAL A 366 -2.97 -28.03 -32.27
CA VAL A 366 -3.56 -29.36 -32.39
C VAL A 366 -4.89 -29.33 -31.65
N ASN A 367 -6.00 -29.28 -32.39
CA ASN A 367 -7.33 -29.31 -31.81
C ASN A 367 -7.75 -30.76 -31.50
N CYS A 368 -7.70 -31.13 -30.23
CA CYS A 368 -8.04 -32.48 -29.77
C CYS A 368 -9.52 -32.83 -29.97
N ASP A 369 -10.44 -31.85 -29.97
CA ASP A 369 -11.87 -32.11 -30.21
C ASP A 369 -12.10 -32.56 -31.66
N LEU A 370 -11.45 -31.87 -32.61
CA LEU A 370 -11.49 -32.25 -34.02
C LEU A 370 -10.80 -33.60 -34.27
N LEU A 371 -9.70 -33.87 -33.59
CA LEU A 371 -9.02 -35.17 -33.69
C LEU A 371 -9.82 -36.30 -33.07
N GLY A 372 -10.47 -36.04 -31.92
CA GLY A 372 -11.38 -36.97 -31.28
C GLY A 372 -12.52 -37.34 -32.22
N HIS A 373 -13.19 -36.34 -32.80
CA HIS A 373 -14.23 -36.57 -33.82
C HIS A 373 -13.72 -37.40 -35.00
N ARG A 374 -12.54 -37.05 -35.53
CA ARG A 374 -11.93 -37.81 -36.62
C ARG A 374 -11.62 -39.25 -36.25
N ALA A 375 -11.24 -39.51 -35.00
CA ALA A 375 -10.84 -40.84 -34.55
C ALA A 375 -12.00 -41.84 -34.61
N TYR A 376 -13.24 -41.43 -34.35
CA TYR A 376 -14.42 -42.31 -34.37
C TYR A 376 -15.34 -42.12 -35.59
N MET A 377 -14.90 -41.43 -36.64
CA MET A 377 -15.67 -41.37 -37.90
C MET A 377 -15.95 -42.78 -38.44
N ARG A 378 -17.09 -42.94 -39.13
CA ARG A 378 -17.49 -44.22 -39.74
C ARG A 378 -16.33 -44.83 -40.53
N GLY A 379 -16.06 -46.11 -40.26
CA GLY A 379 -15.00 -46.86 -40.94
C GLY A 379 -13.62 -46.86 -40.27
N THR A 380 -13.39 -46.08 -39.20
CA THR A 380 -12.11 -46.13 -38.46
C THR A 380 -12.04 -47.33 -37.51
N SER A 381 -10.83 -47.69 -37.06
CA SER A 381 -10.66 -48.76 -36.06
C SER A 381 -11.37 -48.45 -34.74
N ALA A 382 -11.37 -47.18 -34.30
CA ALA A 382 -12.06 -46.79 -33.08
C ALA A 382 -13.58 -46.85 -33.23
N TYR A 383 -14.13 -46.48 -34.40
CA TYR A 383 -15.55 -46.64 -34.71
C TYR A 383 -16.00 -48.10 -34.56
N HIS A 384 -15.28 -49.04 -35.18
CA HIS A 384 -15.60 -50.47 -35.07
C HIS A 384 -15.44 -51.00 -33.64
N ALA A 385 -14.44 -50.51 -32.89
CA ALA A 385 -14.25 -50.88 -31.49
C ALA A 385 -15.40 -50.39 -30.61
N ILE A 386 -15.90 -49.16 -30.83
CA ILE A 386 -17.06 -48.59 -30.13
C ILE A 386 -18.31 -49.42 -30.44
N LEU A 387 -18.58 -49.75 -31.70
CA LEU A 387 -19.73 -50.58 -32.07
C LEU A 387 -19.65 -51.98 -31.49
N LYS A 388 -18.46 -52.59 -31.46
CA LYS A 388 -18.26 -53.92 -30.87
C LYS A 388 -18.56 -53.93 -29.38
N GLU A 389 -18.18 -52.88 -28.66
CA GLU A 389 -18.37 -52.79 -27.20
C GLU A 389 -19.81 -52.41 -26.82
N PHE A 390 -20.40 -51.45 -27.55
CA PHE A 390 -21.65 -50.82 -27.14
C PHE A 390 -22.86 -51.12 -28.04
N GLY A 391 -22.66 -51.84 -29.14
CA GLY A 391 -23.72 -52.26 -30.07
C GLY A 391 -24.10 -51.20 -31.12
N GLU A 392 -24.76 -51.65 -32.19
CA GLU A 392 -25.16 -50.81 -33.33
C GLU A 392 -26.34 -49.88 -33.02
N SER A 393 -27.05 -50.09 -31.90
CA SER A 393 -28.17 -49.25 -31.46
C SER A 393 -27.77 -47.82 -31.07
N LEU A 394 -26.47 -47.50 -31.05
CA LEU A 394 -25.94 -46.16 -30.82
C LEU A 394 -25.80 -45.32 -32.09
N LEU A 395 -25.92 -45.94 -33.27
CA LEU A 395 -25.89 -45.21 -34.53
C LEU A 395 -27.23 -44.53 -34.74
N ASP A 396 -27.22 -43.22 -35.02
CA ASP A 396 -28.37 -42.58 -35.64
C ASP A 396 -28.35 -42.80 -37.16
N ASP A 397 -29.44 -42.43 -37.84
CA ASP A 397 -29.58 -42.62 -39.28
C ASP A 397 -28.61 -41.76 -40.13
N ASN A 398 -27.80 -40.87 -39.53
CA ASN A 398 -26.87 -39.96 -40.22
C ASN A 398 -25.41 -40.40 -40.14
#